data_AF-A0A1V6FC39-F1
#
_entry.id   AF-A0A1V6FC39-F1
#
_cell.length_a   1.000
_cell.length_b   1.000
_cell.length_c   1.000
_cell.angle_alpha   90.00
_cell.angle_beta   90.00
_cell.angle_gamma   90.00
#
_symmetry.space_group_name_H-M   'P 1'
#
loop_
_entity.id
_entity.type
_entity.pdbx_description
1 polymer ?
#
loop_
_entity_poly.entity_id
_entity_poly.type
_entity_poly.pdbx_seq_one_letter_code
_entity_poly.pdbx_strand_id
1 'polypeptide(L)'
;MQKNNFKNRFLTFFATLAMAVGIGVSLNVKAPVKAAAAAVKLYLKVSDEWKSDGARFETWFFEGSAPDLFVSMERTLYADNLYEVIKPAGGHQKFIMVRMNPAKPEHEWTSVWNQSGDLVYDATKELVRVTGWNAGEPEAFDPSEHINPAIWGETVLYLRPDASYFAEGYDHLAAYFFVGDENQFVNLVEHKDGVYKVTAPTPAAPYGWEKVIFVSLKSAANAWEVSGVSNVLKQTADLVFDGTNDMYDTNLSAWKTLGSLISQTPTTAGINNDKVRIWVNRDGHYATTDYQYLLKAGDVHYTATGYEKALFTGDVHFVYFDVPLSAVNGKNVDLVIVDTGLYFQVAVAGGVYAAKDNSKLWTVTESGGTFAVAKGAVSGRVYNTFVGKVLEGYLTCSTSNDNGHGAFPTMKANLIPWVTETEMNVEGQLSDVNITDYTGEGTAGYGDIANRTATVDAWAKYLALEALGGGIPSGQNRTNEFANVNIINLLAIGMLFTIAALGFVRFRKKANLA
;
A
#
# COMPACT_ATOMS: atom_id res chain seq x y z
N MET A 1 39.42 -87.08 0.20
CA MET A 1 38.43 -86.16 0.80
C MET A 1 38.37 -84.89 -0.03
N GLN A 2 37.15 -84.42 -0.34
CA GLN A 2 36.74 -83.02 -0.61
C GLN A 2 37.54 -82.24 -1.69
N LYS A 3 37.05 -81.86 -2.88
CA LYS A 3 35.72 -81.60 -3.46
C LYS A 3 34.79 -80.74 -2.59
N ASN A 4 34.77 -79.42 -2.84
CA ASN A 4 33.57 -78.58 -2.73
C ASN A 4 33.69 -77.14 -3.31
N ASN A 5 34.39 -76.94 -4.43
CA ASN A 5 34.29 -75.68 -5.22
C ASN A 5 33.07 -75.67 -6.17
N PHE A 6 32.00 -76.38 -5.84
CA PHE A 6 30.77 -76.47 -6.64
C PHE A 6 29.59 -75.66 -6.03
N LYS A 7 29.73 -75.17 -4.80
CA LYS A 7 28.61 -74.52 -4.07
C LYS A 7 28.36 -73.06 -4.44
N ASN A 8 29.36 -72.31 -4.92
CA ASN A 8 29.17 -70.88 -5.20
C ASN A 8 28.73 -70.53 -6.63
N ARG A 9 28.72 -71.49 -7.57
CA ARG A 9 28.16 -71.28 -8.93
C ARG A 9 26.76 -71.91 -9.11
N PHE A 10 26.35 -72.78 -8.19
CA PHE A 10 25.03 -73.42 -8.20
C PHE A 10 23.95 -72.53 -7.58
N LEU A 11 24.28 -71.69 -6.59
CA LEU A 11 23.33 -70.73 -6.00
C LEU A 11 22.95 -69.58 -6.95
N THR A 12 23.87 -69.15 -7.82
CA THR A 12 23.61 -68.04 -8.75
C THR A 12 22.70 -68.45 -9.92
N PHE A 13 22.67 -69.73 -10.28
CA PHE A 13 21.79 -70.25 -11.35
C PHE A 13 20.34 -70.44 -10.88
N PHE A 14 20.11 -70.75 -9.59
CA PHE A 14 18.76 -70.90 -9.03
C PHE A 14 18.05 -69.56 -8.76
N ALA A 15 18.80 -68.49 -8.48
CA ALA A 15 18.22 -67.16 -8.30
C ALA A 15 17.67 -66.58 -9.63
N THR A 16 18.25 -66.96 -10.78
CA THR A 16 17.83 -66.48 -12.09
C THR A 16 16.69 -67.31 -12.69
N LEU A 17 16.55 -68.60 -12.33
CA LEU A 17 15.45 -69.44 -12.78
C LEU A 17 14.13 -69.21 -11.99
N ALA A 18 14.23 -68.75 -10.74
CA ALA A 18 13.05 -68.41 -9.92
C ALA A 18 12.35 -67.10 -10.32
N MET A 19 12.98 -66.28 -11.17
CA MET A 19 12.37 -65.05 -11.73
C MET A 19 11.72 -65.24 -13.10
N ALA A 20 11.82 -66.42 -13.74
CA ALA A 20 11.40 -66.58 -15.14
C ALA A 20 10.18 -67.52 -15.38
N VAL A 21 9.75 -68.35 -14.42
CA VAL A 21 8.61 -69.25 -14.65
C VAL A 21 7.79 -69.40 -13.37
N GLY A 22 6.67 -68.67 -13.30
CA GLY A 22 5.61 -68.90 -12.33
C GLY A 22 4.92 -70.26 -12.53
N ILE A 23 4.02 -70.60 -11.59
CA ILE A 23 3.30 -71.86 -11.36
C ILE A 23 3.99 -72.70 -10.25
N GLY A 24 3.40 -73.00 -9.10
CA GLY A 24 2.11 -72.68 -8.51
C GLY A 24 2.01 -73.52 -7.24
N VAL A 25 1.93 -72.87 -6.07
CA VAL A 25 1.57 -73.53 -4.81
C VAL A 25 0.38 -72.79 -4.24
N SER A 26 -0.75 -73.49 -4.29
CA SER A 26 -2.05 -73.12 -3.77
C SER A 26 -1.97 -72.81 -2.27
N LEU A 27 -1.76 -71.54 -1.93
CA LEU A 27 -2.26 -70.98 -0.69
C LEU A 27 -3.72 -70.60 -0.94
N ASN A 28 -4.61 -71.01 -0.05
CA ASN A 28 -5.99 -70.53 -0.02
C ASN A 28 -5.97 -69.01 0.15
N VAL A 29 -5.89 -68.31 -0.98
CA VAL A 29 -6.12 -66.88 -1.08
C VAL A 29 -7.57 -66.69 -0.67
N LYS A 30 -7.78 -66.23 0.57
CA LYS A 30 -8.94 -65.39 0.89
C LYS A 30 -9.04 -64.43 -0.28
N ALA A 31 -10.16 -64.48 -1.01
CA ALA A 31 -10.40 -63.66 -2.19
C ALA A 31 -9.75 -62.30 -2.01
N PRO A 32 -9.00 -61.79 -3.01
CA PRO A 32 -8.38 -60.47 -2.88
C PRO A 32 -9.46 -59.53 -2.38
N VAL A 33 -9.23 -58.91 -1.22
CA VAL A 33 -10.09 -57.85 -0.73
C VAL A 33 -10.08 -56.85 -1.87
N LYS A 34 -11.17 -56.84 -2.63
CA LYS A 34 -11.40 -55.88 -3.70
C LYS A 34 -11.13 -54.54 -3.05
N ALA A 35 -10.04 -53.89 -3.43
CA ALA A 35 -9.76 -52.55 -2.96
C ALA A 35 -11.06 -51.77 -3.19
N ALA A 36 -11.69 -51.35 -2.10
CA ALA A 36 -12.90 -50.56 -2.20
C ALA A 36 -12.53 -49.39 -3.10
N ALA A 37 -13.26 -49.22 -4.21
CA ALA A 37 -13.06 -48.07 -5.07
C ALA A 37 -13.09 -46.83 -4.16
N ALA A 38 -12.12 -45.93 -4.35
CA ALA A 38 -12.07 -44.70 -3.57
C ALA A 38 -13.45 -44.04 -3.60
N ALA A 39 -13.90 -43.57 -2.44
CA ALA A 39 -15.15 -42.84 -2.33
C ALA A 39 -15.13 -41.68 -3.31
N VAL A 40 -16.10 -41.66 -4.22
CA VAL A 40 -16.23 -40.61 -5.23
C VAL A 40 -16.89 -39.42 -4.57
N LYS A 41 -16.22 -38.26 -4.58
CA LYS A 41 -16.80 -37.00 -4.13
C LYS A 41 -17.42 -36.26 -5.30
N LEU A 42 -18.61 -35.70 -5.07
CA LEU A 42 -19.24 -34.72 -5.95
C LEU A 42 -19.36 -33.40 -5.21
N TYR A 43 -19.14 -32.31 -5.92
CA TYR A 43 -19.19 -30.95 -5.40
C TYR A 43 -20.33 -30.16 -6.02
N LEU A 44 -20.92 -29.27 -5.23
CA LEU A 44 -21.92 -28.30 -5.65
C LEU A 44 -21.45 -26.91 -5.27
N LYS A 45 -21.18 -26.06 -6.27
CA LYS A 45 -20.94 -24.63 -6.07
C LYS A 45 -22.25 -23.89 -6.25
N VAL A 46 -22.79 -23.33 -5.17
CA VAL A 46 -24.09 -22.66 -5.18
C VAL A 46 -23.97 -21.16 -5.45
N SER A 47 -25.01 -20.60 -6.05
CA SER A 47 -25.23 -19.16 -6.16
C SER A 47 -25.77 -18.58 -4.84
N ASP A 48 -25.74 -17.25 -4.71
CA ASP A 48 -26.33 -16.58 -3.55
C ASP A 48 -27.86 -16.80 -3.47
N GLU A 49 -28.52 -16.93 -4.63
CA GLU A 49 -29.95 -17.28 -4.70
C GLU A 49 -30.22 -18.67 -4.12
N TRP A 50 -29.41 -19.67 -4.44
CA TRP A 50 -29.58 -21.02 -3.88
C TRP A 50 -29.24 -21.09 -2.40
N LYS A 51 -28.26 -20.31 -1.94
CA LYS A 51 -27.85 -20.23 -0.53
C LYS A 51 -28.86 -19.50 0.37
N SER A 52 -29.72 -18.66 -0.21
CA SER A 52 -30.71 -17.88 0.52
C SER A 52 -31.64 -18.73 1.39
N ASP A 53 -32.26 -18.11 2.39
CA ASP A 53 -33.25 -18.68 3.30
C ASP A 53 -32.77 -19.86 4.16
N GLY A 54 -31.45 -20.00 4.33
CA GLY A 54 -30.86 -21.09 5.13
C GLY A 54 -31.07 -22.47 4.49
N ALA A 55 -31.20 -22.53 3.16
CA ALA A 55 -31.45 -23.78 2.45
C ALA A 55 -30.37 -24.83 2.74
N ARG A 56 -30.80 -26.09 2.79
CA ARG A 56 -29.88 -27.25 2.83
C ARG A 56 -29.77 -27.86 1.43
N PHE A 57 -28.67 -28.55 1.18
CA PHE A 57 -28.40 -29.16 -0.13
C PHE A 57 -28.34 -30.67 0.01
N GLU A 58 -28.97 -31.35 -0.92
CA GLU A 58 -28.93 -32.80 -1.01
C GLU A 58 -28.68 -33.22 -2.46
N THR A 59 -28.27 -34.46 -2.65
CA THR A 59 -28.17 -35.07 -3.96
C THR A 59 -29.08 -36.29 -4.01
N TRP A 60 -30.00 -36.29 -4.97
CA TRP A 60 -30.82 -37.45 -5.29
C TRP A 60 -30.06 -38.35 -6.27
N PHE A 61 -29.78 -39.59 -5.88
CA PHE A 61 -29.10 -40.57 -6.73
C PHE A 61 -30.09 -41.59 -7.28
N PHE A 62 -30.09 -41.78 -8.60
CA PHE A 62 -30.98 -42.72 -9.29
C PHE A 62 -30.27 -43.36 -10.48
N GLU A 63 -30.87 -44.43 -11.00
CA GLU A 63 -30.37 -45.31 -12.06
C GLU A 63 -29.34 -46.35 -11.64
N GLY A 64 -29.84 -47.58 -11.45
CA GLY A 64 -29.07 -48.80 -11.26
C GLY A 64 -29.96 -49.93 -10.73
N SER A 65 -29.35 -50.95 -10.13
CA SER A 65 -30.05 -51.99 -9.36
C SER A 65 -30.19 -51.66 -7.86
N ALA A 66 -29.83 -50.43 -7.47
CA ALA A 66 -29.81 -49.94 -6.09
C ALA A 66 -31.04 -49.04 -5.85
N PRO A 67 -31.54 -48.93 -4.59
CA PRO A 67 -32.66 -48.06 -4.28
C PRO A 67 -32.26 -46.59 -4.47
N ASP A 68 -33.15 -45.80 -5.06
CA ASP A 68 -32.92 -44.36 -5.14
C ASP A 68 -32.93 -43.74 -3.75
N LEU A 69 -32.07 -42.75 -3.53
CA LEU A 69 -31.98 -42.09 -2.23
C LEU A 69 -31.52 -40.63 -2.34
N PHE A 70 -31.96 -39.84 -1.37
CA PHE A 70 -31.36 -38.56 -1.04
C PHE A 70 -30.14 -38.76 -0.14
N VAL A 71 -29.09 -37.99 -0.40
CA VAL A 71 -27.91 -37.89 0.47
C VAL A 71 -27.65 -36.41 0.75
N SER A 72 -27.55 -36.06 2.02
CA SER A 72 -27.18 -34.71 2.43
C SER A 72 -25.79 -34.35 1.93
N MET A 73 -25.66 -33.13 1.41
CA MET A 73 -24.36 -32.54 1.12
C MET A 73 -23.85 -31.83 2.37
N GLU A 74 -22.57 -31.98 2.64
CA GLU A 74 -21.88 -31.26 3.71
C GLU A 74 -21.18 -30.05 3.14
N ARG A 75 -21.05 -28.98 3.94
CA ARG A 75 -20.27 -27.82 3.50
C ARG A 75 -18.79 -28.19 3.41
N THR A 76 -18.14 -27.81 2.32
CA THR A 76 -16.69 -27.93 2.19
C THR A 76 -16.02 -26.81 3.00
N LEU A 77 -15.17 -27.18 3.97
CA LEU A 77 -14.38 -26.21 4.73
C LEU A 77 -13.39 -25.49 3.81
N TYR A 78 -13.03 -24.25 4.17
CA TYR A 78 -12.11 -23.42 3.41
C TYR A 78 -12.60 -23.09 2.00
N ALA A 79 -13.90 -23.14 1.76
CA ALA A 79 -14.47 -22.84 0.46
C ALA A 79 -15.75 -22.02 0.61
N ASP A 80 -15.88 -20.98 -0.19
CA ASP A 80 -17.11 -20.20 -0.20
C ASP A 80 -18.18 -20.91 -1.03
N ASN A 81 -19.38 -21.07 -0.49
CA ASN A 81 -20.55 -21.61 -1.20
C ASN A 81 -20.31 -22.97 -1.90
N LEU A 82 -19.44 -23.81 -1.34
CA LEU A 82 -19.12 -25.13 -1.88
C LEU A 82 -19.59 -26.20 -0.91
N TYR A 83 -20.26 -27.21 -1.45
CA TYR A 83 -20.78 -28.36 -0.72
C TYR A 83 -20.28 -29.64 -1.37
N GLU A 84 -20.07 -30.69 -0.58
CA GLU A 84 -19.61 -31.98 -1.05
C GLU A 84 -20.53 -33.11 -0.61
N VAL A 85 -20.62 -34.14 -1.43
CA VAL A 85 -21.31 -35.39 -1.10
C VAL A 85 -20.46 -36.57 -1.53
N ILE A 86 -20.49 -37.63 -0.74
CA ILE A 86 -19.91 -38.91 -1.14
C ILE A 86 -20.98 -39.70 -1.89
N LYS A 87 -20.69 -40.03 -3.15
CA LYS A 87 -21.54 -40.89 -3.96
C LYS A 87 -21.74 -42.23 -3.26
N PRO A 88 -23.00 -42.66 -3.03
CA PRO A 88 -23.28 -43.97 -2.43
C PRO A 88 -22.65 -45.12 -3.22
N ALA A 89 -22.21 -46.15 -2.49
CA ALA A 89 -21.75 -47.38 -3.11
C ALA A 89 -22.91 -48.04 -3.87
N GLY A 90 -22.70 -48.36 -5.16
CA GLY A 90 -23.74 -48.94 -6.00
C GLY A 90 -23.67 -48.47 -7.44
N GLY A 91 -24.68 -48.85 -8.21
CA GLY A 91 -24.77 -48.61 -9.65
C GLY A 91 -25.27 -47.22 -10.04
N HIS A 92 -25.43 -46.28 -9.10
CA HIS A 92 -25.98 -44.94 -9.36
C HIS A 92 -25.18 -44.22 -10.46
N GLN A 93 -25.75 -44.13 -11.66
CA GLN A 93 -25.13 -43.47 -12.83
C GLN A 93 -25.65 -42.04 -13.04
N LYS A 94 -26.81 -41.71 -12.47
CA LYS A 94 -27.37 -40.36 -12.53
C LYS A 94 -27.64 -39.78 -11.16
N PHE A 95 -27.69 -38.46 -11.14
CA PHE A 95 -27.99 -37.71 -9.94
C PHE A 95 -28.68 -36.38 -10.27
N ILE A 96 -29.38 -35.83 -9.30
CA ILE A 96 -29.95 -34.48 -9.33
C ILE A 96 -29.45 -33.74 -8.09
N MET A 97 -28.93 -32.53 -8.28
CA MET A 97 -28.58 -31.62 -7.18
C MET A 97 -29.84 -30.89 -6.74
N VAL A 98 -30.17 -30.91 -5.45
CA VAL A 98 -31.41 -30.30 -4.93
C VAL A 98 -31.12 -29.26 -3.84
N ARG A 99 -31.88 -28.15 -3.91
CA ARG A 99 -32.04 -27.17 -2.85
C ARG A 99 -33.31 -27.51 -2.07
N MET A 100 -33.16 -27.75 -0.78
CA MET A 100 -34.23 -28.22 0.10
C MET A 100 -34.71 -27.11 1.03
N ASN A 101 -35.98 -27.19 1.40
CA ASN A 101 -36.59 -26.37 2.44
C ASN A 101 -36.01 -26.76 3.81
N PRO A 102 -35.33 -25.84 4.52
CA PRO A 102 -34.74 -26.14 5.82
C PRO A 102 -35.78 -26.39 6.91
N ALA A 103 -37.01 -25.88 6.76
CA ALA A 103 -38.09 -26.09 7.72
C ALA A 103 -38.73 -27.48 7.64
N LYS A 104 -38.41 -28.27 6.60
CA LYS A 104 -38.91 -29.64 6.41
C LYS A 104 -37.75 -30.63 6.43
N PRO A 105 -37.33 -31.15 7.60
CA PRO A 105 -36.13 -32.00 7.73
C PRO A 105 -36.21 -33.33 6.97
N GLU A 106 -37.38 -33.69 6.44
CA GLU A 106 -37.60 -34.94 5.74
C GLU A 106 -36.92 -34.98 4.35
N HIS A 107 -36.29 -36.11 4.03
CA HIS A 107 -35.60 -36.40 2.77
C HIS A 107 -36.59 -36.85 1.68
N GLU A 108 -37.42 -35.92 1.21
CA GLU A 108 -38.49 -36.21 0.25
C GLU A 108 -38.66 -35.08 -0.78
N TRP A 109 -39.22 -35.44 -1.95
CA TRP A 109 -39.44 -34.50 -3.05
C TRP A 109 -40.34 -33.31 -2.69
N THR A 110 -41.27 -33.48 -1.75
CA THR A 110 -42.14 -32.42 -1.22
C THR A 110 -41.41 -31.38 -0.36
N SER A 111 -40.14 -31.62 -0.06
CA SER A 111 -39.23 -30.69 0.62
C SER A 111 -38.30 -29.97 -0.36
N VAL A 112 -38.28 -30.34 -1.65
CA VAL A 112 -37.45 -29.71 -2.68
C VAL A 112 -38.03 -28.35 -3.09
N TRP A 113 -37.19 -27.31 -3.08
CA TRP A 113 -37.51 -25.99 -3.61
C TRP A 113 -37.02 -25.80 -5.04
N ASN A 114 -35.79 -26.24 -5.33
CA ASN A 114 -35.16 -26.13 -6.64
C ASN A 114 -34.30 -27.37 -6.89
N GLN A 115 -34.05 -27.66 -8.17
CA GLN A 115 -33.25 -28.81 -8.58
C GLN A 115 -32.50 -28.54 -9.89
N SER A 116 -31.44 -29.29 -10.13
CA SER A 116 -30.87 -29.45 -11.48
C SER A 116 -31.77 -30.32 -12.36
N GLY A 117 -31.42 -30.41 -13.65
CA GLY A 117 -31.88 -31.53 -14.47
C GLY A 117 -31.19 -32.85 -14.07
N ASP A 118 -31.49 -33.90 -14.80
CA ASP A 118 -30.85 -35.22 -14.66
C ASP A 118 -29.39 -35.13 -15.12
N LEU A 119 -28.45 -35.26 -14.19
CA LEU A 119 -27.01 -35.23 -14.47
C LEU A 119 -26.46 -36.64 -14.53
N VAL A 120 -25.49 -36.87 -15.42
CA VAL A 120 -24.79 -38.15 -15.55
C VAL A 120 -23.46 -38.06 -14.82
N TYR A 121 -23.15 -39.08 -14.04
CA TYR A 121 -21.87 -39.20 -13.38
C TYR A 121 -20.73 -39.39 -14.38
N ASP A 122 -19.74 -38.49 -14.31
CA ASP A 122 -18.48 -38.57 -15.04
C ASP A 122 -17.34 -38.36 -14.02
N ALA A 123 -16.44 -39.33 -13.91
CA ALA A 123 -15.33 -39.29 -12.95
C ALA A 123 -14.31 -38.18 -13.23
N THR A 124 -14.42 -37.47 -14.37
CA THR A 124 -13.59 -36.32 -14.71
C THR A 124 -14.29 -34.98 -14.43
N LYS A 125 -15.58 -35.01 -14.05
CA LYS A 125 -16.42 -33.83 -13.86
C LYS A 125 -17.18 -33.93 -12.54
N GLU A 126 -16.47 -33.55 -11.48
CA GLU A 126 -16.92 -33.76 -10.11
C GLU A 126 -17.67 -32.53 -9.56
N LEU A 127 -17.62 -31.38 -10.23
CA LEU A 127 -18.23 -30.13 -9.78
C LEU A 127 -19.48 -29.79 -10.60
N VAL A 128 -20.55 -29.41 -9.91
CA VAL A 128 -21.73 -28.78 -10.53
C VAL A 128 -21.84 -27.34 -10.04
N ARG A 129 -21.90 -26.39 -10.97
CA ARG A 129 -22.03 -24.96 -10.64
C ARG A 129 -23.45 -24.49 -10.88
N VAL A 130 -24.00 -23.78 -9.90
CA VAL A 130 -25.30 -23.10 -10.03
C VAL A 130 -25.06 -21.63 -10.33
N THR A 131 -25.75 -21.10 -11.35
CA THR A 131 -25.73 -19.69 -11.72
C THR A 131 -27.16 -19.12 -11.68
N GLY A 132 -27.40 -18.18 -10.79
CA GLY A 132 -28.76 -17.71 -10.48
C GLY A 132 -29.62 -18.85 -9.93
N TRP A 133 -30.78 -19.09 -10.54
CA TRP A 133 -31.68 -20.20 -10.16
C TRP A 133 -31.39 -21.52 -10.87
N ASN A 134 -30.54 -21.53 -11.91
CA ASN A 134 -30.33 -22.68 -12.77
C ASN A 134 -28.98 -23.34 -12.50
N ALA A 135 -28.99 -24.68 -12.42
CA ALA A 135 -27.76 -25.46 -12.40
C ALA A 135 -27.15 -25.54 -13.81
N GLY A 136 -25.83 -25.41 -13.88
CA GLY A 136 -25.03 -25.68 -15.08
C GLY A 136 -24.68 -27.17 -15.22
N GLU A 137 -23.94 -27.48 -16.28
CA GLU A 137 -23.44 -28.83 -16.55
C GLU A 137 -22.26 -29.20 -15.63
N PRO A 138 -22.00 -30.51 -15.39
CA PRO A 138 -20.83 -30.94 -14.64
C PRO A 138 -19.51 -30.49 -15.30
N GLU A 139 -18.59 -30.02 -14.47
CA GLU A 139 -17.25 -29.57 -14.83
C GLU A 139 -16.19 -30.20 -13.94
N ALA A 140 -14.93 -30.13 -14.37
CA ALA A 140 -13.80 -30.63 -13.58
C ALA A 140 -13.63 -29.77 -12.31
N PHE A 141 -13.33 -30.41 -11.18
CA PHE A 141 -13.03 -29.70 -9.95
C PHE A 141 -11.53 -29.36 -9.90
N ASP A 142 -11.18 -28.08 -9.80
CA ASP A 142 -9.84 -27.63 -9.47
C ASP A 142 -9.81 -27.11 -8.03
N PRO A 143 -9.15 -27.81 -7.08
CA PRO A 143 -9.04 -27.36 -5.71
C PRO A 143 -8.42 -25.96 -5.57
N SER A 144 -7.49 -25.59 -6.46
CA SER A 144 -6.79 -24.30 -6.37
C SER A 144 -7.68 -23.10 -6.68
N GLU A 145 -8.80 -23.32 -7.38
CA GLU A 145 -9.79 -22.29 -7.70
C GLU A 145 -10.87 -22.14 -6.61
N HIS A 146 -10.97 -23.10 -5.69
CA HIS A 146 -12.13 -23.22 -4.81
C HIS A 146 -11.80 -23.37 -3.32
N ILE A 147 -10.58 -23.77 -2.98
CA ILE A 147 -10.12 -23.92 -1.62
C ILE A 147 -9.21 -22.74 -1.26
N ASN A 148 -9.68 -21.93 -0.31
CA ASN A 148 -8.99 -20.81 0.26
C ASN A 148 -7.83 -21.26 1.18
N PRO A 149 -6.75 -20.47 1.30
CA PRO A 149 -5.71 -20.71 2.29
C PRO A 149 -6.27 -20.69 3.72
N ALA A 150 -5.81 -21.63 4.54
CA ALA A 150 -6.17 -21.67 5.95
C ALA A 150 -5.19 -20.86 6.82
N ILE A 151 -5.70 -20.37 7.95
CA ILE A 151 -4.90 -19.68 8.98
C ILE A 151 -4.44 -20.73 9.99
N TRP A 152 -3.19 -21.18 9.86
CA TRP A 152 -2.62 -22.18 10.75
C TRP A 152 -2.50 -21.67 12.19
N GLY A 153 -2.50 -22.58 13.16
CA GLY A 153 -2.12 -22.24 14.53
C GLY A 153 -0.74 -21.58 14.57
N GLU A 154 -0.56 -20.63 15.48
CA GLU A 154 0.64 -19.80 15.63
C GLU A 154 0.90 -18.80 14.50
N THR A 155 0.06 -18.75 13.46
CA THR A 155 0.14 -17.71 12.42
C THR A 155 -0.01 -16.34 13.07
N VAL A 156 0.96 -15.46 12.81
CA VAL A 156 0.90 -14.08 13.27
C VAL A 156 0.18 -13.23 12.23
N LEU A 157 -0.89 -12.58 12.64
CA LEU A 157 -1.64 -11.63 11.84
C LEU A 157 -1.59 -10.26 12.50
N TYR A 158 -1.77 -9.23 11.69
CA TYR A 158 -1.82 -7.85 12.11
C TYR A 158 -3.12 -7.18 11.66
N LEU A 159 -3.54 -6.18 12.41
CA LEU A 159 -4.65 -5.30 12.08
C LEU A 159 -4.14 -3.87 12.11
N ARG A 160 -4.44 -3.12 11.06
CA ARG A 160 -4.40 -1.66 11.08
C ARG A 160 -5.82 -1.12 11.08
N PRO A 161 -6.36 -0.82 12.27
CA PRO A 161 -7.71 -0.28 12.41
C PRO A 161 -7.75 1.20 12.02
N ASP A 162 -8.85 1.61 11.38
CA ASP A 162 -9.20 3.00 11.14
C ASP A 162 -9.77 3.61 12.42
N ALA A 163 -9.89 4.93 12.46
CA ALA A 163 -10.30 5.66 13.65
C ALA A 163 -11.68 5.23 14.22
N SER A 164 -12.56 4.65 13.39
CA SER A 164 -13.89 4.19 13.83
C SER A 164 -13.85 2.99 14.78
N TYR A 165 -12.73 2.27 14.86
CA TYR A 165 -12.54 1.19 15.83
C TYR A 165 -12.31 1.69 17.26
N PHE A 166 -11.99 2.98 17.46
CA PHE A 166 -11.67 3.57 18.76
C PHE A 166 -12.73 4.60 19.22
N ALA A 167 -13.99 4.35 18.88
CA ALA A 167 -15.11 5.22 19.25
C ALA A 167 -15.40 5.21 20.77
N GLU A 168 -16.32 6.06 21.22
CA GLU A 168 -16.74 6.13 22.62
C GLU A 168 -17.19 4.76 23.14
N GLY A 169 -16.69 4.39 24.32
CA GLY A 169 -16.93 3.09 24.94
C GLY A 169 -16.00 1.98 24.46
N TYR A 170 -14.98 2.28 23.66
CA TYR A 170 -13.92 1.34 23.30
C TYR A 170 -13.17 0.82 24.53
N ASP A 171 -12.98 -0.51 24.58
CA ASP A 171 -12.17 -1.19 25.59
C ASP A 171 -10.91 -1.81 24.95
N HIS A 172 -11.08 -2.75 24.02
CA HIS A 172 -9.97 -3.41 23.34
C HIS A 172 -10.33 -3.96 21.95
N LEU A 173 -9.31 -4.39 21.23
CA LEU A 173 -9.42 -5.11 19.96
C LEU A 173 -9.26 -6.62 20.17
N ALA A 174 -10.09 -7.41 19.50
CA ALA A 174 -9.99 -8.87 19.48
C ALA A 174 -10.13 -9.44 18.06
N ALA A 175 -9.62 -10.64 17.85
CA ALA A 175 -9.80 -11.42 16.63
C ALA A 175 -10.68 -12.62 16.97
N TYR A 176 -11.76 -12.79 16.21
CA TYR A 176 -12.61 -13.96 16.26
C TYR A 176 -12.26 -14.89 15.11
N PHE A 177 -11.62 -16.01 15.45
CA PHE A 177 -11.30 -17.06 14.49
C PHE A 177 -12.40 -18.11 14.46
N PHE A 178 -12.71 -18.64 13.28
CA PHE A 178 -13.71 -19.69 13.16
C PHE A 178 -13.45 -20.64 11.98
N VAL A 179 -13.86 -21.89 12.15
CA VAL A 179 -13.81 -22.98 11.17
C VAL A 179 -14.94 -23.96 11.46
N GLY A 180 -15.87 -24.10 10.51
CA GLY A 180 -17.12 -24.83 10.79
C GLY A 180 -17.85 -24.23 12.00
N ASP A 181 -18.15 -25.08 12.99
CA ASP A 181 -18.76 -24.67 14.26
C ASP A 181 -17.74 -24.29 15.35
N GLU A 182 -16.45 -24.60 15.13
CA GLU A 182 -15.37 -24.25 16.06
C GLU A 182 -15.04 -22.77 15.93
N ASN A 183 -14.90 -22.09 17.07
CA ASN A 183 -14.59 -20.66 17.09
C ASN A 183 -13.86 -20.22 18.37
N GLN A 184 -13.09 -19.15 18.27
CA GLN A 184 -12.32 -18.62 19.38
C GLN A 184 -12.01 -17.13 19.25
N PHE A 185 -12.19 -16.38 20.34
CA PHE A 185 -11.70 -15.01 20.47
C PHE A 185 -10.28 -14.96 21.04
N VAL A 186 -9.45 -14.07 20.51
CA VAL A 186 -8.10 -13.77 21.01
C VAL A 186 -7.87 -12.26 21.00
N ASN A 187 -7.36 -11.71 22.10
CA ASN A 187 -7.06 -10.28 22.19
C ASN A 187 -5.90 -9.92 21.26
N LEU A 188 -6.03 -8.76 20.60
CA LEU A 188 -4.91 -8.16 19.92
C LEU A 188 -4.03 -7.41 20.92
N VAL A 189 -2.74 -7.34 20.62
CA VAL A 189 -1.75 -6.56 21.37
C VAL A 189 -1.12 -5.55 20.42
N GLU A 190 -0.96 -4.30 20.85
CA GLU A 190 -0.29 -3.30 20.04
C GLU A 190 1.15 -3.74 19.73
N HIS A 191 1.53 -3.72 18.44
CA HIS A 191 2.84 -4.12 17.97
C HIS A 191 3.73 -2.91 17.67
N LYS A 192 3.14 -1.90 17.01
CA LYS A 192 3.70 -0.57 16.77
C LYS A 192 2.53 0.42 16.69
N ASP A 193 2.82 1.71 16.73
CA ASP A 193 1.81 2.77 16.72
C ASP A 193 0.75 2.53 15.64
N GLY A 194 -0.50 2.32 16.07
CA GLY A 194 -1.65 2.08 15.20
C GLY A 194 -1.70 0.72 14.48
N VAL A 195 -0.84 -0.23 14.81
CA VAL A 195 -0.85 -1.60 14.28
C VAL A 195 -0.84 -2.61 15.41
N TYR A 196 -1.82 -3.50 15.38
CA TYR A 196 -2.08 -4.48 16.42
C TYR A 196 -1.80 -5.88 15.89
N LYS A 197 -1.30 -6.76 16.75
CA LYS A 197 -0.90 -8.12 16.45
C LYS A 197 -1.81 -9.11 17.15
N VAL A 198 -2.09 -10.23 16.50
CA VAL A 198 -2.64 -11.44 17.09
C VAL A 198 -1.87 -12.66 16.62
N THR A 199 -1.73 -13.64 17.50
CA THR A 199 -1.26 -14.97 17.13
C THR A 199 -2.48 -15.89 17.08
N ALA A 200 -2.73 -16.50 15.93
CA ALA A 200 -3.83 -17.43 15.75
C ALA A 200 -3.68 -18.61 16.73
N PRO A 201 -4.74 -18.97 17.48
CA PRO A 201 -4.71 -20.16 18.32
C PRO A 201 -4.70 -21.42 17.45
N THR A 202 -4.40 -22.58 18.03
CA THR A 202 -4.47 -23.85 17.29
C THR A 202 -5.87 -24.45 17.42
N PRO A 203 -6.63 -24.61 16.33
CA PRO A 203 -7.94 -25.25 16.38
C PRO A 203 -7.81 -26.78 16.49
N ALA A 204 -8.89 -27.45 16.87
CA ALA A 204 -9.03 -28.90 16.75
C ALA A 204 -9.16 -29.34 15.29
N ALA A 205 -9.67 -28.47 14.41
CA ALA A 205 -9.70 -28.70 12.97
C ALA A 205 -8.28 -28.92 12.37
N PRO A 206 -8.08 -29.93 11.51
CA PRO A 206 -6.75 -30.38 11.08
C PRO A 206 -5.97 -29.41 10.19
N TYR A 207 -6.62 -28.36 9.66
CA TYR A 207 -6.01 -27.44 8.69
C TYR A 207 -6.00 -25.98 9.14
N GLY A 208 -6.33 -25.67 10.40
CA GLY A 208 -6.33 -24.30 10.90
C GLY A 208 -7.70 -23.63 10.84
N TRP A 209 -7.72 -22.30 10.99
CA TRP A 209 -8.94 -21.49 10.91
C TRP A 209 -9.27 -21.13 9.47
N GLU A 210 -10.55 -20.99 9.19
CA GLU A 210 -11.02 -20.65 7.85
C GLU A 210 -11.07 -19.15 7.62
N LYS A 211 -11.55 -18.43 8.63
CA LYS A 211 -11.78 -17.00 8.57
C LYS A 211 -11.45 -16.35 9.90
N VAL A 212 -11.25 -15.04 9.84
CA VAL A 212 -11.05 -14.19 11.00
C VAL A 212 -11.94 -12.95 10.88
N ILE A 213 -12.49 -12.50 12.01
CA ILE A 213 -13.13 -11.19 12.13
C ILE A 213 -12.32 -10.39 13.13
N PHE A 214 -11.84 -9.22 12.73
CA PHE A 214 -11.24 -8.27 13.66
C PHE A 214 -12.33 -7.37 14.22
N VAL A 215 -12.45 -7.33 15.55
CA VAL A 215 -13.51 -6.64 16.27
C VAL A 215 -12.95 -5.62 17.26
N SER A 216 -13.70 -4.55 17.45
CA SER A 216 -13.56 -3.59 18.55
C SER A 216 -14.69 -3.83 19.55
N LEU A 217 -14.34 -4.00 20.83
CA LEU A 217 -15.26 -4.40 21.90
C LEU A 217 -15.46 -3.28 22.93
N LYS A 218 -16.64 -3.27 23.56
CA LYS A 218 -17.08 -2.27 24.57
C LYS A 218 -16.73 -2.64 26.01
N SER A 219 -16.29 -3.87 26.23
CA SER A 219 -15.99 -4.39 27.56
C SER A 219 -14.85 -5.39 27.47
N ALA A 220 -14.25 -5.67 28.63
CA ALA A 220 -13.16 -6.65 28.76
C ALA A 220 -13.55 -8.10 28.39
N ALA A 221 -14.84 -8.39 28.18
CA ALA A 221 -15.30 -9.72 27.80
C ALA A 221 -15.17 -9.95 26.29
N ASN A 222 -14.54 -11.06 25.91
CA ASN A 222 -14.48 -11.55 24.54
C ASN A 222 -15.79 -12.26 24.15
N ALA A 223 -16.80 -11.47 23.80
CA ALA A 223 -18.11 -11.97 23.39
C ALA A 223 -18.80 -11.00 22.42
N TRP A 224 -19.68 -11.53 21.57
CA TRP A 224 -20.54 -10.73 20.70
C TRP A 224 -21.55 -9.88 21.48
N GLU A 225 -22.05 -10.40 22.60
CA GLU A 225 -23.01 -9.75 23.49
C GLU A 225 -22.61 -9.92 24.96
N VAL A 226 -22.91 -8.90 25.77
CA VAL A 226 -22.74 -8.92 27.23
C VAL A 226 -24.04 -8.44 27.86
N SER A 227 -24.63 -9.27 28.73
CA SER A 227 -25.92 -8.99 29.38
C SER A 227 -27.07 -8.67 28.41
N GLY A 228 -27.10 -9.34 27.24
CA GLY A 228 -28.14 -9.15 26.22
C GLY A 228 -28.00 -7.86 25.41
N VAL A 229 -26.85 -7.18 25.50
CA VAL A 229 -26.54 -5.98 24.72
C VAL A 229 -25.31 -6.25 23.85
N SER A 230 -25.34 -5.76 22.61
CA SER A 230 -24.21 -5.88 21.68
C SER A 230 -22.94 -5.26 22.27
N ASN A 231 -21.91 -6.10 22.41
CA ASN A 231 -20.60 -5.75 22.92
C ASN A 231 -19.65 -5.26 21.81
N VAL A 232 -20.04 -5.39 20.55
CA VAL A 232 -19.23 -4.96 19.40
C VAL A 232 -19.50 -3.49 19.08
N LEU A 233 -18.43 -2.72 18.89
CA LEU A 233 -18.46 -1.36 18.33
C LEU A 233 -18.32 -1.38 16.82
N LYS A 234 -17.31 -2.12 16.35
CA LYS A 234 -16.93 -2.20 14.95
C LYS A 234 -16.34 -3.57 14.67
N GLN A 235 -16.52 -4.04 13.44
CA GLN A 235 -15.94 -5.31 12.99
C GLN A 235 -15.64 -5.25 11.51
N THR A 236 -14.72 -6.11 11.07
CA THR A 236 -14.55 -6.43 9.65
C THR A 236 -15.69 -7.33 9.16
N ALA A 237 -15.75 -7.58 7.85
CA ALA A 237 -16.46 -8.74 7.33
C ALA A 237 -15.75 -10.04 7.74
N ASP A 238 -16.32 -11.18 7.36
CA ASP A 238 -15.71 -12.49 7.49
C ASP A 238 -14.49 -12.59 6.55
N LEU A 239 -13.30 -12.33 7.09
CA LEU A 239 -12.10 -12.24 6.26
C LEU A 239 -11.54 -13.62 5.94
N VAL A 240 -11.38 -13.88 4.65
CA VAL A 240 -10.56 -14.99 4.14
C VAL A 240 -9.11 -14.51 4.06
N PHE A 241 -8.20 -15.28 4.66
CA PHE A 241 -6.78 -15.01 4.59
C PHE A 241 -6.24 -15.34 3.19
N ASP A 242 -5.44 -14.44 2.61
CA ASP A 242 -4.93 -14.63 1.25
C ASP A 242 -3.69 -15.53 1.17
N GLY A 243 -3.18 -16.02 2.30
CA GLY A 243 -2.02 -16.92 2.38
C GLY A 243 -0.66 -16.21 2.32
N THR A 244 -0.61 -14.90 2.09
CA THR A 244 0.64 -14.18 1.76
C THR A 244 0.84 -12.89 2.55
N ASN A 245 -0.21 -12.12 2.76
CA ASN A 245 -0.18 -10.82 3.43
C ASN A 245 -0.64 -10.95 4.87
N ASP A 246 0.21 -10.53 5.80
CA ASP A 246 0.03 -10.74 7.24
C ASP A 246 -0.79 -9.65 7.95
N MET A 247 -1.12 -8.53 7.31
CA MET A 247 -1.85 -7.42 7.92
C MET A 247 -3.15 -7.09 7.18
N TYR A 248 -4.27 -6.96 7.89
CA TYR A 248 -5.49 -6.38 7.32
C TYR A 248 -5.55 -4.87 7.62
N ASP A 249 -5.63 -4.03 6.58
CA ASP A 249 -5.83 -2.59 6.72
C ASP A 249 -7.30 -2.24 6.45
N THR A 250 -7.96 -1.73 7.48
CA THR A 250 -9.38 -1.40 7.44
C THR A 250 -9.69 -0.14 6.63
N ASN A 251 -8.74 0.80 6.48
CA ASN A 251 -8.91 1.97 5.60
C ASN A 251 -8.97 1.54 4.13
N LEU A 252 -8.18 0.51 3.78
CA LEU A 252 -8.14 -0.05 2.43
C LEU A 252 -9.11 -1.22 2.23
N SER A 253 -9.66 -1.76 3.32
CA SER A 253 -10.47 -2.98 3.34
C SER A 253 -9.76 -4.17 2.64
N ALA A 254 -8.45 -4.31 2.85
CA ALA A 254 -7.62 -5.28 2.15
C ALA A 254 -6.48 -5.84 3.00
N TRP A 255 -6.04 -7.05 2.67
CA TRP A 255 -4.80 -7.63 3.16
C TRP A 255 -3.58 -6.98 2.50
N LYS A 256 -2.54 -6.73 3.32
CA LYS A 256 -1.26 -6.12 2.96
C LYS A 256 -0.13 -6.73 3.78
N THR A 257 1.08 -6.65 3.26
CA THR A 257 2.27 -7.07 4.01
C THR A 257 2.69 -5.98 5.00
N LEU A 258 2.88 -6.30 6.28
CA LEU A 258 3.34 -5.35 7.30
C LEU A 258 4.69 -4.71 6.92
N GLY A 259 5.58 -5.50 6.31
CA GLY A 259 6.92 -5.07 5.90
C GLY A 259 6.95 -3.97 4.82
N SER A 260 5.86 -3.77 4.07
CA SER A 260 5.76 -2.65 3.13
C SER A 260 5.25 -1.36 3.77
N LEU A 261 4.70 -1.42 4.98
CA LEU A 261 4.23 -0.24 5.72
C LEU A 261 5.41 0.46 6.41
N ILE A 262 5.72 1.69 5.96
CA ILE A 262 6.87 2.46 6.45
C ILE A 262 6.49 3.31 7.66
N SER A 263 7.22 3.15 8.77
CA SER A 263 7.09 4.04 9.94
C SER A 263 7.65 5.42 9.65
N GLN A 264 7.04 6.46 10.21
CA GLN A 264 7.41 7.85 9.95
C GLN A 264 7.84 8.57 11.23
N THR A 265 8.80 9.48 11.10
CA THR A 265 9.22 10.41 12.14
C THR A 265 8.88 11.83 11.71
N PRO A 266 7.91 12.50 12.38
CA PRO A 266 7.57 13.88 12.06
C PRO A 266 8.76 14.82 12.18
N THR A 267 8.88 15.75 11.25
CA THR A 267 9.85 16.86 11.33
C THR A 267 9.16 18.13 11.80
N THR A 268 9.95 19.07 12.33
CA THR A 268 9.44 20.38 12.79
C THR A 268 10.22 21.49 12.13
N ALA A 269 9.50 22.44 11.56
CA ALA A 269 10.09 23.57 10.85
C ALA A 269 11.00 24.40 11.74
N GLY A 270 12.17 24.76 11.22
CA GLY A 270 13.15 25.67 11.81
C GLY A 270 14.51 25.01 12.06
N ILE A 271 15.55 25.83 11.89
CA ILE A 271 16.95 25.43 11.98
C ILE A 271 17.60 26.01 13.23
N ASN A 272 18.48 25.22 13.85
CA ASN A 272 19.37 25.58 14.94
C ASN A 272 20.75 24.94 14.65
N ASN A 273 21.70 25.02 15.59
CA ASN A 273 23.05 24.46 15.40
C ASN A 273 23.07 22.95 15.06
N ASP A 274 22.05 22.21 15.48
CA ASP A 274 21.98 20.76 15.32
C ASP A 274 21.00 20.30 14.24
N LYS A 275 20.41 21.21 13.46
CA LYS A 275 19.46 20.89 12.38
C LYS A 275 19.92 21.45 11.04
N VAL A 276 19.58 20.76 9.95
CA VAL A 276 19.82 21.21 8.57
C VAL A 276 18.53 21.11 7.76
N ARG A 277 18.40 21.98 6.75
CA ARG A 277 17.30 21.96 5.79
C ARG A 277 17.76 21.36 4.47
N ILE A 278 17.20 20.22 4.06
CA ILE A 278 17.45 19.60 2.76
C ILE A 278 16.29 19.93 1.82
N TRP A 279 16.60 20.37 0.61
CA TRP A 279 15.63 20.75 -0.43
C TRP A 279 15.56 19.70 -1.53
N VAL A 280 14.35 19.26 -1.86
CA VAL A 280 14.09 18.23 -2.87
C VAL A 280 13.16 18.76 -3.95
N ASN A 281 13.61 18.71 -5.20
CA ASN A 281 12.75 18.83 -6.38
C ASN A 281 12.31 17.43 -6.82
N ARG A 282 11.00 17.20 -6.84
CA ARG A 282 10.41 15.93 -7.26
C ARG A 282 10.38 15.75 -8.79
N ASP A 283 10.59 16.83 -9.54
CA ASP A 283 10.57 16.86 -11.01
C ASP A 283 9.32 16.23 -11.65
N GLY A 284 8.17 16.41 -10.99
CA GLY A 284 6.88 15.86 -11.41
C GLY A 284 6.65 14.38 -11.04
N HIS A 285 7.67 13.66 -10.57
CA HIS A 285 7.52 12.28 -10.10
C HIS A 285 6.77 12.25 -8.76
N TYR A 286 5.69 11.46 -8.68
CA TYR A 286 4.88 11.30 -7.46
C TYR A 286 4.52 12.66 -6.82
N ALA A 287 4.28 13.67 -7.66
CA ALA A 287 4.08 15.05 -7.23
C ALA A 287 2.61 15.38 -6.89
N THR A 288 1.77 14.36 -6.70
CA THR A 288 0.35 14.48 -6.35
C THR A 288 0.14 14.40 -4.84
N THR A 289 -1.11 14.55 -4.40
CA THR A 289 -1.52 14.39 -3.00
C THR A 289 -1.60 12.93 -2.55
N ASP A 290 -1.51 11.99 -3.49
CA ASP A 290 -1.67 10.56 -3.22
C ASP A 290 -0.37 9.92 -2.69
N TYR A 291 0.72 10.70 -2.67
CA TYR A 291 2.04 10.23 -2.31
C TYR A 291 2.74 11.20 -1.37
N GLN A 292 3.61 10.62 -0.54
CA GLN A 292 4.45 11.36 0.38
C GLN A 292 5.91 11.00 0.17
N TYR A 293 6.76 12.02 0.11
CA TYR A 293 8.20 11.87 0.14
C TYR A 293 8.69 11.85 1.59
N LEU A 294 9.49 10.84 1.91
CA LEU A 294 10.20 10.68 3.17
C LEU A 294 11.69 10.78 2.93
N LEU A 295 12.41 11.48 3.81
CA LEU A 295 13.86 11.47 3.83
C LEU A 295 14.31 10.31 4.73
N LYS A 296 14.91 9.28 4.14
CA LYS A 296 15.47 8.15 4.89
C LYS A 296 16.91 8.44 5.26
N ALA A 297 17.24 8.45 6.54
CA ALA A 297 18.61 8.57 7.01
C ALA A 297 18.93 7.43 7.98
N GLY A 298 19.79 6.50 7.55
CA GLY A 298 19.90 5.20 8.21
C GLY A 298 18.57 4.43 8.13
N ASP A 299 18.02 4.04 9.28
CA ASP A 299 16.74 3.30 9.38
C ASP A 299 15.53 4.21 9.69
N VAL A 300 15.74 5.52 9.82
CA VAL A 300 14.68 6.48 10.18
C VAL A 300 14.14 7.17 8.92
N HIS A 301 12.82 7.22 8.79
CA HIS A 301 12.13 7.90 7.69
C HIS A 301 11.47 9.19 8.19
N TYR A 302 12.03 10.33 7.83
CA TYR A 302 11.54 11.64 8.23
C TYR A 302 10.46 12.14 7.27
N THR A 303 9.35 12.63 7.81
CA THR A 303 8.32 13.27 6.99
C THR A 303 8.81 14.61 6.45
N ALA A 304 8.30 15.00 5.28
CA ALA A 304 8.45 16.36 4.78
C ALA A 304 8.02 17.37 5.83
N THR A 305 8.86 18.38 6.06
CA THR A 305 8.54 19.49 6.96
C THR A 305 7.55 20.45 6.31
N GLY A 306 7.64 20.58 4.99
CA GLY A 306 6.72 21.38 4.21
C GLY A 306 7.03 21.35 2.72
N TYR A 307 6.20 22.06 1.97
CA TYR A 307 6.30 22.26 0.54
C TYR A 307 6.32 23.76 0.27
N GLU A 308 7.38 24.26 -0.35
CA GLU A 308 7.52 25.68 -0.68
C GLU A 308 7.35 25.88 -2.18
N LYS A 309 6.52 26.85 -2.56
CA LYS A 309 6.33 27.22 -3.97
C LYS A 309 7.62 27.85 -4.49
N ALA A 310 8.33 27.14 -5.35
CA ALA A 310 9.70 27.48 -5.70
C ALA A 310 9.79 28.15 -7.07
N LEU A 311 9.40 27.45 -8.14
CA LEU A 311 9.57 27.95 -9.51
C LEU A 311 8.41 28.84 -9.94
N PHE A 312 8.73 29.96 -10.57
CA PHE A 312 7.74 30.91 -11.10
C PHE A 312 6.86 30.28 -12.18
N THR A 313 7.45 29.43 -13.01
CA THR A 313 6.78 28.69 -14.07
C THR A 313 6.41 27.28 -13.62
N GLY A 314 5.20 26.83 -13.95
CA GLY A 314 4.78 25.44 -13.75
C GLY A 314 4.28 25.07 -12.35
N ASP A 315 4.07 26.05 -11.46
CA ASP A 315 3.56 25.86 -10.10
C ASP A 315 4.30 24.79 -9.28
N VAL A 316 5.61 24.72 -9.48
CA VAL A 316 6.44 23.66 -8.90
C VAL A 316 6.75 23.98 -7.43
N HIS A 317 6.41 23.03 -6.56
CA HIS A 317 6.70 23.09 -5.14
C HIS A 317 7.86 22.16 -4.79
N PHE A 318 8.88 22.70 -4.14
CA PHE A 318 9.98 21.91 -3.60
C PHE A 318 9.64 21.43 -2.19
N VAL A 319 9.95 20.17 -1.91
CA VAL A 319 9.82 19.59 -0.58
C VAL A 319 11.03 19.99 0.23
N TYR A 320 10.85 20.29 1.52
CA TYR A 320 11.99 20.46 2.41
C TYR A 320 11.86 19.64 3.68
N PHE A 321 13.02 19.26 4.22
CA PHE A 321 13.17 18.45 5.42
C PHE A 321 14.11 19.16 6.38
N ASP A 322 13.60 19.53 7.55
CA ASP A 322 14.37 20.06 8.67
C ASP A 322 14.69 18.91 9.62
N VAL A 323 15.89 18.36 9.49
CA VAL A 323 16.32 17.14 10.17
C VAL A 323 17.56 17.37 11.03
N PRO A 324 17.78 16.58 12.09
CA PRO A 324 19.00 16.69 12.89
C PRO A 324 20.25 16.42 12.04
N LEU A 325 21.28 17.26 12.15
CA LEU A 325 22.56 17.06 11.47
C LEU A 325 23.20 15.72 11.85
N SER A 326 23.07 15.30 13.12
CA SER A 326 23.51 13.99 13.60
C SER A 326 22.75 12.81 12.98
N ALA A 327 21.54 13.04 12.45
CA ALA A 327 20.77 12.04 11.75
C ALA A 327 21.27 11.80 10.33
N VAL A 328 21.90 12.80 9.70
CA VAL A 328 22.33 12.71 8.29
C VAL A 328 23.85 12.63 8.11
N ASN A 329 24.64 13.29 8.95
CA ASN A 329 26.08 13.46 8.74
C ASN A 329 26.82 12.12 8.64
N GLY A 330 27.50 11.88 7.51
CA GLY A 330 28.26 10.65 7.24
C GLY A 330 27.40 9.40 7.02
N LYS A 331 26.07 9.53 6.93
CA LYS A 331 25.14 8.41 6.67
C LYS A 331 24.61 8.47 5.25
N ASN A 332 24.16 7.32 4.75
CA ASN A 332 23.35 7.28 3.53
C ASN A 332 22.02 7.98 3.79
N VAL A 333 21.70 8.93 2.92
CA VAL A 333 20.46 9.68 2.94
C VAL A 333 19.76 9.47 1.61
N ASP A 334 18.66 8.75 1.66
CA ASP A 334 17.85 8.36 0.51
C ASP A 334 16.48 9.05 0.58
N LEU A 335 15.73 9.02 -0.52
CA LEU A 335 14.31 9.37 -0.51
C LEU A 335 13.49 8.10 -0.61
N VAL A 336 12.43 8.01 0.18
CA VAL A 336 11.45 6.92 0.09
C VAL A 336 10.11 7.55 -0.22
N ILE A 337 9.42 7.00 -1.22
CA ILE A 337 8.10 7.41 -1.64
C ILE A 337 7.11 6.38 -1.11
N VAL A 338 6.10 6.86 -0.41
CA VAL A 338 4.98 6.05 0.09
C VAL A 338 3.66 6.60 -0.44
N ASP A 339 2.63 5.76 -0.48
CA ASP A 339 1.26 6.22 -0.74
C ASP A 339 0.62 6.86 0.50
N THR A 340 -0.63 7.34 0.38
CA THR A 340 -1.41 7.89 1.51
C THR A 340 -1.62 6.90 2.65
N GLY A 341 -1.56 5.59 2.36
CA GLY A 341 -1.59 4.51 3.33
C GLY A 341 -0.24 4.24 3.99
N LEU A 342 0.82 4.96 3.65
CA LEU A 342 2.21 4.77 4.11
C LEU A 342 2.88 3.49 3.57
N TYR A 343 2.33 2.90 2.51
CA TYR A 343 2.93 1.74 1.87
C TYR A 343 4.04 2.18 0.91
N PHE A 344 5.18 1.52 1.04
CA PHE A 344 6.33 1.68 0.18
C PHE A 344 5.97 1.56 -1.30
N GLN A 345 6.40 2.55 -2.08
CA GLN A 345 6.30 2.55 -3.54
C GLN A 345 7.68 2.46 -4.18
N VAL A 346 8.57 3.38 -3.81
CA VAL A 346 9.88 3.55 -4.46
C VAL A 346 10.93 4.01 -3.45
N ALA A 347 12.16 3.51 -3.59
CA ALA A 347 13.34 4.07 -2.96
C ALA A 347 14.21 4.76 -4.02
N VAL A 348 14.69 5.96 -3.71
CA VAL A 348 15.58 6.77 -4.54
C VAL A 348 16.88 6.94 -3.80
N ALA A 349 17.96 6.33 -4.30
CA ALA A 349 19.25 6.41 -3.66
C ALA A 349 19.82 7.85 -3.74
N GLY A 350 20.15 8.43 -2.59
CA GLY A 350 20.76 9.77 -2.49
C GLY A 350 22.23 9.75 -2.04
N GLY A 351 22.70 8.60 -1.53
CA GLY A 351 24.09 8.36 -1.16
C GLY A 351 24.51 8.99 0.17
N VAL A 352 25.80 8.91 0.49
CA VAL A 352 26.35 9.43 1.75
C VAL A 352 26.22 10.96 1.78
N TYR A 353 25.62 11.50 2.83
CA TYR A 353 25.56 12.94 3.05
C TYR A 353 26.95 13.50 3.33
N ALA A 354 27.36 14.47 2.53
CA ALA A 354 28.56 15.27 2.75
C ALA A 354 28.20 16.69 3.24
N ALA A 355 29.11 17.31 3.99
CA ALA A 355 28.93 18.70 4.41
C ALA A 355 28.60 19.60 3.20
N LYS A 356 27.64 20.52 3.36
CA LYS A 356 27.09 21.41 2.32
C LYS A 356 26.14 20.76 1.31
N ASP A 357 25.81 19.47 1.44
CA ASP A 357 24.81 18.87 0.55
C ASP A 357 23.41 19.46 0.75
N ASN A 358 23.10 19.98 1.95
CA ASN A 358 21.89 20.73 2.23
C ASN A 358 21.84 22.10 1.50
N SER A 359 23.00 22.59 1.02
CA SER A 359 23.12 23.78 0.19
C SER A 359 22.98 23.52 -1.30
N LYS A 360 22.54 22.33 -1.70
CA LYS A 360 22.23 21.96 -3.09
C LYS A 360 20.77 21.55 -3.19
N LEU A 361 20.18 21.72 -4.37
CA LEU A 361 18.87 21.14 -4.69
C LEU A 361 19.05 19.67 -5.04
N TRP A 362 18.31 18.79 -4.35
CA TRP A 362 18.27 17.37 -4.61
C TRP A 362 17.14 17.11 -5.60
N THR A 363 17.47 16.90 -6.86
CA THR A 363 16.49 16.66 -7.91
C THR A 363 16.34 15.18 -8.14
N VAL A 364 15.11 14.69 -8.01
CA VAL A 364 14.76 13.32 -8.36
C VAL A 364 14.75 13.20 -9.88
N THR A 365 15.48 12.23 -10.41
CA THR A 365 15.55 11.94 -11.84
C THR A 365 15.19 10.49 -12.08
N GLU A 366 14.46 10.20 -13.15
CA GLU A 366 14.14 8.86 -13.60
C GLU A 366 14.77 8.59 -14.98
N SER A 367 15.41 7.44 -15.11
CA SER A 367 15.94 6.98 -16.39
C SER A 367 15.84 5.47 -16.47
N GLY A 368 15.09 4.97 -17.46
CA GLY A 368 14.93 3.54 -17.69
C GLY A 368 14.30 2.78 -16.52
N GLY A 369 13.36 3.40 -15.80
CA GLY A 369 12.68 2.86 -14.62
C GLY A 369 13.49 2.97 -13.33
N THR A 370 14.70 3.52 -13.36
CA THR A 370 15.56 3.69 -12.18
C THR A 370 15.52 5.12 -11.70
N PHE A 371 15.22 5.31 -10.42
CA PHE A 371 15.22 6.61 -9.77
C PHE A 371 16.58 6.90 -9.12
N ALA A 372 17.05 8.13 -9.26
CA ALA A 372 18.26 8.62 -8.62
C ALA A 372 18.09 10.07 -8.15
N VAL A 373 18.99 10.52 -7.28
CA VAL A 373 19.09 11.94 -6.88
C VAL A 373 20.29 12.60 -7.57
N ALA A 374 20.04 13.69 -8.30
CA ALA A 374 21.06 14.62 -8.73
C ALA A 374 21.13 15.82 -7.78
N LYS A 375 22.31 16.14 -7.23
CA LYS A 375 22.52 17.27 -6.33
C LYS A 375 23.15 18.43 -7.09
N GLY A 376 22.48 19.58 -7.19
CA GLY A 376 22.99 20.71 -7.97
C GLY A 376 22.24 22.02 -7.77
N ALA A 377 22.30 22.88 -8.77
CA ALA A 377 21.68 24.19 -8.74
C ALA A 377 20.21 24.16 -9.17
N VAL A 378 19.41 25.07 -8.63
CA VAL A 378 18.07 25.38 -9.10
C VAL A 378 18.17 25.94 -10.52
N SER A 379 17.43 25.32 -11.45
CA SER A 379 17.29 25.81 -12.82
C SER A 379 15.97 26.56 -12.96
N GLY A 380 16.02 27.77 -13.50
CA GLY A 380 14.84 28.61 -13.74
C GLY A 380 14.69 29.76 -12.76
N ARG A 381 13.58 30.51 -12.91
CA ARG A 381 13.27 31.65 -12.07
C ARG A 381 12.50 31.20 -10.83
N VAL A 382 12.88 31.72 -9.66
CA VAL A 382 12.23 31.38 -8.38
C VAL A 382 11.46 32.55 -7.77
N TYR A 383 10.52 32.27 -6.86
CA TYR A 383 9.88 33.31 -6.06
C TYR A 383 10.79 33.86 -4.95
N ASN A 384 10.64 35.14 -4.61
CA ASN A 384 11.30 35.76 -3.46
C ASN A 384 10.97 35.07 -2.13
N THR A 385 9.74 34.55 -1.98
CA THR A 385 9.31 33.78 -0.78
C THR A 385 10.11 32.50 -0.61
N PHE A 386 10.39 31.78 -1.71
CA PHE A 386 11.26 30.60 -1.68
C PHE A 386 12.67 30.96 -1.24
N VAL A 387 13.26 32.03 -1.81
CA VAL A 387 14.60 32.48 -1.39
C VAL A 387 14.61 32.90 0.08
N GLY A 388 13.58 33.61 0.55
CA GLY A 388 13.38 33.90 1.97
C GLY A 388 13.39 32.61 2.80
N LYS A 389 12.62 31.60 2.39
CA LYS A 389 12.57 30.28 3.04
C LYS A 389 13.90 29.54 3.00
N VAL A 390 14.70 29.68 1.94
CA VAL A 390 16.07 29.14 1.89
C VAL A 390 16.93 29.83 2.94
N LEU A 391 16.90 31.16 3.04
CA LEU A 391 17.69 31.93 4.01
C LEU A 391 17.32 31.63 5.47
N GLU A 392 16.06 31.28 5.75
CA GLU A 392 15.66 30.75 7.06
C GLU A 392 16.44 29.50 7.49
N GLY A 393 16.96 28.74 6.51
CA GLY A 393 17.71 27.52 6.74
C GLY A 393 19.16 27.73 7.16
N TYR A 394 19.63 28.99 7.24
CA TYR A 394 21.03 29.33 7.52
C TYR A 394 21.15 30.36 8.66
N LEU A 395 22.22 30.20 9.44
CA LEU A 395 22.50 30.97 10.64
C LEU A 395 23.63 31.97 10.37
N THR A 396 23.37 33.26 10.58
CA THR A 396 24.38 34.33 10.47
C THR A 396 25.44 34.23 11.55
N CYS A 397 25.10 33.72 12.72
CA CYS A 397 25.96 33.64 13.90
C CYS A 397 26.88 32.40 13.96
N SER A 398 26.79 31.46 13.02
CA SER A 398 27.48 30.17 13.07
C SER A 398 28.42 29.99 11.88
N THR A 399 29.66 29.59 12.13
CA THR A 399 30.66 29.28 11.08
C THR A 399 30.47 27.90 10.44
N SER A 400 29.42 27.16 10.85
CA SER A 400 29.12 25.83 10.33
C SER A 400 29.06 25.77 8.80
N ASN A 401 29.63 24.71 8.24
CA ASN A 401 29.61 24.45 6.81
C ASN A 401 28.28 23.85 6.34
N ASP A 402 27.36 23.47 7.23
CA ASP A 402 26.07 22.92 6.85
C ASP A 402 24.95 23.95 6.98
N ASN A 403 24.78 24.53 8.16
CA ASN A 403 23.68 25.44 8.49
C ASN A 403 24.13 26.84 8.91
N GLY A 404 25.42 27.15 8.79
CA GLY A 404 25.99 28.45 9.15
C GLY A 404 26.33 29.33 7.95
N HIS A 405 26.93 30.49 8.20
CA HIS A 405 27.44 31.38 7.15
C HIS A 405 28.62 30.75 6.38
N GLY A 406 29.28 29.72 6.92
CA GLY A 406 30.28 28.92 6.19
C GLY A 406 29.70 28.11 5.01
N ALA A 407 28.40 27.81 5.03
CA ALA A 407 27.68 27.16 3.95
C ALA A 407 27.22 28.13 2.84
N PHE A 408 27.16 29.44 3.17
CA PHE A 408 26.55 30.46 2.33
C PHE A 408 27.07 30.51 0.89
N PRO A 409 28.40 30.43 0.60
CA PRO A 409 28.88 30.46 -0.79
C PRO A 409 28.32 29.32 -1.65
N THR A 410 28.13 28.14 -1.05
CA THR A 410 27.56 26.97 -1.77
C THR A 410 26.06 27.14 -1.94
N MET A 411 25.38 27.63 -0.90
CA MET A 411 23.94 27.93 -0.95
C MET A 411 23.64 28.98 -2.02
N LYS A 412 24.38 30.10 -2.03
CA LYS A 412 24.22 31.18 -3.02
C LYS A 412 24.36 30.67 -4.45
N ALA A 413 25.33 29.78 -4.69
CA ALA A 413 25.61 29.25 -6.03
C ALA A 413 24.55 28.25 -6.52
N ASN A 414 23.86 27.55 -5.62
CA ASN A 414 22.96 26.46 -5.99
C ASN A 414 21.47 26.76 -5.75
N LEU A 415 21.11 27.49 -4.69
CA LEU A 415 19.71 27.71 -4.29
C LEU A 415 19.17 29.10 -4.67
N ILE A 416 20.05 30.03 -5.05
CA ILE A 416 19.65 31.32 -5.62
C ILE A 416 20.08 31.30 -7.09
N PRO A 417 19.14 31.29 -8.06
CA PRO A 417 19.49 31.34 -9.47
C PRO A 417 19.91 32.75 -9.86
N TRP A 418 20.90 32.87 -10.75
CA TRP A 418 21.48 34.13 -11.20
C TRP A 418 21.36 34.27 -12.72
N VAL A 419 21.10 35.48 -13.22
CA VAL A 419 21.16 35.81 -14.65
C VAL A 419 22.56 36.33 -15.01
N THR A 420 23.12 37.15 -14.13
CA THR A 420 24.48 37.70 -14.21
C THR A 420 25.14 37.62 -12.83
N GLU A 421 26.42 37.98 -12.70
CA GLU A 421 27.13 37.97 -11.41
C GLU A 421 26.50 38.89 -10.35
N THR A 422 25.68 39.87 -10.76
CA THR A 422 25.06 40.86 -9.88
C THR A 422 23.53 40.87 -9.93
N GLU A 423 22.90 40.06 -10.80
CA GLU A 423 21.44 40.03 -10.97
C GLU A 423 20.87 38.65 -10.67
N MET A 424 20.01 38.58 -9.64
CA MET A 424 19.31 37.35 -9.23
C MET A 424 18.09 37.10 -10.12
N ASN A 425 17.91 35.85 -10.57
CA ASN A 425 16.72 35.41 -11.32
C ASN A 425 15.55 35.10 -10.38
N VAL A 426 15.11 36.11 -9.64
CA VAL A 426 14.07 36.03 -8.60
C VAL A 426 12.86 36.87 -9.02
N GLU A 427 11.65 36.37 -8.77
CA GLU A 427 10.39 37.12 -8.89
C GLU A 427 10.08 37.83 -7.56
N GLY A 428 9.92 39.16 -7.61
CA GLY A 428 9.66 39.99 -6.43
C GLY A 428 10.93 40.52 -5.76
N GLN A 429 10.76 41.35 -4.73
CA GLN A 429 11.90 41.88 -3.95
C GLN A 429 12.10 41.06 -2.67
N LEU A 430 13.36 40.75 -2.34
CA LEU A 430 13.68 40.08 -1.07
C LEU A 430 13.35 40.94 0.16
N SER A 431 13.42 42.27 0.05
CA SER A 431 13.03 43.19 1.11
C SER A 431 11.54 43.13 1.48
N ASP A 432 10.70 42.58 0.59
CA ASP A 432 9.27 42.42 0.84
C ASP A 432 8.95 41.15 1.64
N VAL A 433 9.95 40.28 1.86
CA VAL A 433 9.80 39.00 2.54
C VAL A 433 10.38 39.10 3.94
N ASN A 434 9.50 39.05 4.94
CA ASN A 434 9.92 38.94 6.33
C ASN A 434 10.19 37.48 6.69
N ILE A 435 11.31 37.25 7.37
CA ILE A 435 11.71 35.94 7.87
C ILE A 435 11.98 36.01 9.36
N THR A 436 11.71 34.91 10.04
CA THR A 436 12.07 34.81 11.45
C THR A 436 13.56 34.52 11.58
N ASP A 437 14.26 35.16 12.50
CA ASP A 437 15.68 34.91 12.76
C ASP A 437 16.00 34.95 14.25
N TYR A 438 17.22 34.57 14.59
CA TYR A 438 17.71 34.69 15.96
C TYR A 438 18.01 36.14 16.31
N THR A 439 17.62 36.56 17.51
CA THR A 439 17.88 37.91 18.02
C THR A 439 19.35 38.03 18.43
N GLY A 440 20.21 38.55 17.54
CA GLY A 440 21.48 39.18 17.90
C GLY A 440 22.77 38.44 17.52
N GLU A 441 23.89 39.16 17.54
CA GLU A 441 25.24 38.63 17.39
C GLU A 441 25.68 37.90 18.68
N GLY A 442 26.18 36.67 18.57
CA GLY A 442 26.67 35.87 19.70
C GLY A 442 26.19 34.41 19.66
N THR A 443 26.52 33.60 20.67
CA THR A 443 26.07 32.19 20.83
C THR A 443 25.08 31.99 21.98
N ALA A 444 24.71 33.06 22.71
CA ALA A 444 23.74 32.99 23.79
C ALA A 444 22.30 32.85 23.24
N GLY A 445 21.58 31.80 23.64
CA GLY A 445 20.22 31.49 23.18
C GLY A 445 20.14 30.55 21.97
N TYR A 446 21.29 30.15 21.40
CA TYR A 446 21.35 29.29 20.22
C TYR A 446 21.26 27.81 20.59
N GLY A 447 20.49 27.06 19.79
CA GLY A 447 20.14 25.66 20.04
C GLY A 447 18.65 25.45 20.30
N ASP A 448 17.94 26.49 20.75
CA ASP A 448 16.49 26.44 20.94
C ASP A 448 15.77 27.21 19.83
N ILE A 449 14.81 26.57 19.19
CA ILE A 449 13.96 27.19 18.17
C ILE A 449 13.05 28.28 18.76
N ALA A 450 12.69 28.19 20.04
CA ALA A 450 11.85 29.16 20.73
C ALA A 450 12.49 30.56 20.80
N ASN A 451 13.81 30.65 20.63
CA ASN A 451 14.56 31.90 20.65
C ASN A 451 14.69 32.55 19.25
N ARG A 452 14.15 31.92 18.21
CA ARG A 452 14.06 32.49 16.86
C ARG A 452 12.84 33.43 16.81
N THR A 453 13.00 34.65 17.32
CA THR A 453 11.91 35.62 17.53
C THR A 453 12.09 36.94 16.78
N ALA A 454 13.27 37.21 16.21
CA ALA A 454 13.49 38.42 15.42
C ALA A 454 12.73 38.31 14.10
N THR A 455 12.10 39.41 13.67
CA THR A 455 11.60 39.54 12.28
C THR A 455 12.61 40.40 11.53
N VAL A 456 13.25 39.81 10.51
CA VAL A 456 14.23 40.48 9.66
C VAL A 456 13.75 40.35 8.22
N ASP A 457 13.95 41.36 7.39
CA ASP A 457 13.69 41.21 5.96
C ASP A 457 14.75 40.30 5.31
N ALA A 458 14.36 39.53 4.30
CA ALA A 458 15.23 38.53 3.69
C ALA A 458 16.44 39.15 3.00
N TRP A 459 16.34 40.40 2.54
CA TRP A 459 17.45 41.14 1.94
C TRP A 459 18.54 41.46 2.97
N ALA A 460 18.18 41.98 4.13
CA ALA A 460 19.11 42.24 5.22
C ALA A 460 19.83 40.97 5.68
N LYS A 461 19.11 39.84 5.78
CA LYS A 461 19.72 38.55 6.11
C LYS A 461 20.69 38.06 5.03
N TYR A 462 20.32 38.19 3.76
CA TYR A 462 21.19 37.84 2.64
C TYR A 462 22.52 38.64 2.71
N LEU A 463 22.45 39.96 2.88
CA LEU A 463 23.64 40.82 2.96
C LEU A 463 24.53 40.45 4.16
N ALA A 464 23.93 40.13 5.31
CA ALA A 464 24.66 39.70 6.49
C ALA A 464 25.40 38.36 6.24
N LEU A 465 24.71 37.37 5.68
CA LEU A 465 25.33 36.09 5.34
C LEU A 465 26.43 36.22 4.27
N GLU A 466 26.26 37.12 3.30
CA GLU A 466 27.27 37.38 2.28
C GLU A 466 28.53 38.01 2.86
N ALA A 467 28.39 39.03 3.70
CA ALA A 467 29.51 39.66 4.39
C ALA A 467 30.27 38.65 5.28
N LEU A 468 29.55 37.85 6.06
CA LEU A 468 30.13 36.86 6.98
C LEU A 468 30.69 35.62 6.25
N GLY A 469 30.14 35.28 5.09
CA GLY A 469 30.62 34.22 4.21
C GLY A 469 31.87 34.57 3.41
N GLY A 470 32.41 35.79 3.59
CA GLY A 470 33.62 36.29 2.92
C GLY A 470 33.37 36.90 1.53
N GLY A 471 32.12 37.20 1.19
CA GLY A 471 31.74 37.89 -0.04
C GLY A 471 31.65 39.41 0.15
N ILE A 472 31.57 40.13 -0.98
CA ILE A 472 31.22 41.55 -1.00
C ILE A 472 29.70 41.66 -1.18
N PRO A 473 28.96 42.24 -0.23
CA PRO A 473 27.51 42.36 -0.30
C PRO A 473 27.05 42.96 -1.63
N SER A 474 26.38 42.18 -2.46
CA SER A 474 26.01 42.54 -3.83
C SER A 474 24.86 41.69 -4.35
N GLY A 475 24.10 42.26 -5.29
CA GLY A 475 22.94 41.62 -5.88
C GLY A 475 21.82 42.63 -6.12
N GLN A 476 21.08 42.45 -7.19
CA GLN A 476 19.80 43.13 -7.43
C GLN A 476 18.80 42.09 -7.92
N ASN A 477 17.54 42.25 -7.53
CA ASN A 477 16.47 41.38 -8.02
C ASN A 477 16.21 41.73 -9.48
N ARG A 478 16.05 40.70 -10.33
CA ARG A 478 15.56 40.90 -11.69
C ARG A 478 14.19 41.54 -11.65
N THR A 479 14.13 42.81 -12.02
CA THR A 479 12.85 43.50 -12.21
C THR A 479 12.21 42.97 -13.48
N ASN A 480 10.94 42.56 -13.39
CA ASN A 480 10.17 42.35 -14.61
C ASN A 480 9.96 43.72 -15.26
N GLU A 481 10.72 44.00 -16.31
CA GLU A 481 10.19 44.76 -17.42
C GLU A 481 9.05 43.93 -18.01
N PHE A 482 7.86 44.02 -17.42
CA PHE A 482 6.66 43.90 -18.22
C PHE A 482 6.77 45.04 -19.22
N ALA A 483 7.28 44.76 -20.43
CA ALA A 483 6.88 45.54 -21.58
C ALA A 483 5.37 45.52 -21.53
N ASN A 484 4.78 46.62 -21.08
CA ASN A 484 3.35 46.77 -20.87
C ASN A 484 2.70 46.71 -22.26
N VAL A 485 2.51 45.50 -22.78
CA VAL A 485 1.96 45.27 -24.12
C VAL A 485 0.59 45.91 -24.22
N ASN A 486 -0.11 46.05 -23.09
CA ASN A 486 -1.34 46.81 -22.95
C ASN A 486 -1.16 48.33 -23.15
N ILE A 487 -0.10 48.96 -22.66
CA ILE A 487 0.17 50.40 -22.92
C ILE A 487 0.56 50.62 -24.37
N ILE A 488 1.38 49.72 -24.95
CA ILE A 488 1.76 49.81 -26.37
C ILE A 488 0.52 49.61 -27.26
N ASN A 489 -0.35 48.66 -26.94
CA ASN A 489 -1.61 48.45 -27.67
C ASN A 489 -2.59 49.61 -27.47
N LEU A 490 -2.68 50.22 -26.27
CA LEU A 490 -3.52 51.39 -26.03
C LEU A 490 -3.01 52.62 -26.80
N LEU A 491 -1.69 52.81 -26.88
CA LEU A 491 -1.04 53.87 -27.65
C LEU A 491 -1.22 53.65 -29.17
N ALA A 492 -1.13 52.40 -29.64
CA ALA A 492 -1.38 52.06 -31.04
C ALA A 492 -2.85 52.28 -31.44
N ILE A 493 -3.80 51.87 -30.60
CA ILE A 493 -5.24 52.14 -30.79
C ILE A 493 -5.50 53.65 -30.76
N GLY A 494 -4.90 54.39 -29.81
CA GLY A 494 -5.00 55.84 -29.72
C GLY A 494 -4.47 56.56 -30.98
N MET A 495 -3.34 56.11 -31.53
CA MET A 495 -2.82 56.65 -32.79
C MET A 495 -3.74 56.35 -33.98
N LEU A 496 -4.33 55.16 -34.06
CA LEU A 496 -5.30 54.80 -35.10
C LEU A 496 -6.57 55.66 -35.04
N PHE A 497 -7.09 55.94 -33.84
CA PHE A 497 -8.23 56.86 -33.67
C PHE A 497 -7.87 58.31 -34.07
N THR A 498 -6.68 58.78 -33.75
CA THR A 498 -6.22 60.12 -34.15
C THR A 498 -6.09 60.23 -35.68
N ILE A 499 -5.55 59.20 -36.35
CA ILE A 499 -5.47 59.14 -37.82
C ILE A 499 -6.87 59.08 -38.44
N ALA A 500 -7.79 58.29 -37.88
CA ALA A 500 -9.17 58.20 -38.36
C ALA A 500 -9.93 59.53 -38.19
N ALA A 501 -9.74 60.24 -37.08
CA ALA A 501 -10.34 61.55 -36.83
C ALA A 501 -9.80 62.63 -37.78
N LEU A 502 -8.49 62.65 -38.01
CA LEU A 502 -7.86 63.54 -39.01
C LEU A 502 -8.36 63.23 -40.43
N GLY A 503 -8.52 61.96 -40.77
CA GLY A 503 -9.16 61.52 -42.01
C GLY A 503 -10.59 62.03 -42.14
N PHE A 504 -11.42 61.83 -41.12
CA PHE A 504 -12.83 62.25 -41.10
C PHE A 504 -12.99 63.77 -41.27
N VAL A 505 -12.17 64.57 -40.58
CA VAL A 505 -12.18 66.05 -40.73
C VAL A 505 -11.79 66.45 -42.16
N ARG A 506 -10.81 65.77 -42.77
CA ARG A 506 -10.35 66.06 -44.13
C ARG A 506 -11.37 65.65 -45.19
N PHE A 507 -12.06 64.52 -45.01
CA PHE A 507 -13.14 64.07 -45.89
C PHE A 507 -14.39 64.94 -45.76
N ARG A 508 -14.76 65.39 -44.55
CA ARG A 508 -15.87 66.33 -44.34
C ARG A 508 -15.62 67.69 -45.00
N LYS A 509 -14.37 68.18 -44.99
CA LYS A 509 -13.97 69.39 -45.73
C LYS A 509 -14.06 69.22 -47.25
N LYS A 510 -13.80 68.03 -47.79
CA LYS A 510 -13.96 67.74 -49.23
C LYS A 510 -15.42 67.57 -49.64
N ALA A 511 -16.26 66.96 -48.79
CA ALA A 511 -17.68 66.78 -49.07
C ALA A 511 -18.50 68.08 -49.04
N ASN A 512 -18.06 69.10 -48.28
CA ASN A 512 -18.67 70.43 -48.27
C ASN A 512 -18.16 71.36 -49.41
N LEU A 513 -17.34 70.85 -50.33
CA LEU A 513 -16.80 71.56 -51.50
C LEU A 513 -17.23 70.89 -52.83
N ALA A 514 -18.21 69.98 -52.79
CA ALA A 514 -18.82 69.32 -53.95
C ALA A 514 -20.26 69.79 -54.14
#